data_AF-A0A964EID0-F1
#
_entry.id   AF-A0A964EID0-F1
#
_cell.length_a   1.000
_cell.length_b   1.000
_cell.length_c   1.000
_cell.angle_alpha   90.00
_cell.angle_beta   90.00
_cell.angle_gamma   90.00
#
_symmetry.space_group_name_H-M   'P 1'
#
loop_
_entity.id
_entity.type
_entity.pdbx_description
1 polymer ?
#
loop_
_entity_poly.entity_id
_entity_poly.type
_entity_poly.pdbx_seq_one_letter_code
_entity_poly.pdbx_strand_id
1 'polypeptide(L)'
;MKKLSFLFLLLLLASPVILSAQATVAEETIEADDESYQYCLLIGRPRAFTNKISVSVDFGEERAFFQDTRLRDEQTGKVKTFNSMIDALNFMGQDGWKFVQAYVVFENNLSNIHWILRKRAPVPVSKD
;
A
#
# COMPACT_ATOMS: atom_id res chain seq x y z
N MET A 1 59.86 42.07 12.85
CA MET A 1 59.40 40.66 12.91
C MET A 1 57.98 40.48 13.50
N LYS A 2 57.38 41.45 14.20
CA LYS A 2 56.03 41.28 14.80
C LYS A 2 54.85 41.42 13.80
N LYS A 3 55.02 42.17 12.70
CA LYS A 3 53.96 42.40 11.71
C LYS A 3 53.75 41.24 10.72
N LEU A 4 54.79 40.43 10.47
CA LEU A 4 54.70 39.26 9.58
C LEU A 4 54.02 38.06 10.27
N SER A 5 54.16 37.95 11.60
CA SER A 5 53.42 36.98 12.42
C SER A 5 51.92 37.32 12.52
N PHE A 6 51.55 38.60 12.46
CA PHE A 6 50.15 39.03 12.49
C PHE A 6 49.39 38.72 11.20
N LEU A 7 50.07 38.75 10.05
CA LEU A 7 49.47 38.42 8.75
C LEU A 7 49.21 36.92 8.59
N PHE A 8 50.05 36.08 9.20
CA PHE A 8 49.87 34.62 9.21
C PHE A 8 48.75 34.18 10.17
N LEU A 9 48.54 34.92 11.26
CA LEU A 9 47.45 34.67 12.20
C LEU A 9 46.07 35.07 11.65
N LEU A 10 46.02 36.09 10.78
CA LEU A 10 44.78 36.51 10.13
C LEU A 10 44.31 35.52 9.04
N LEU A 11 45.23 34.82 8.38
CA LEU A 11 44.90 33.86 7.31
C LEU A 11 44.30 32.55 7.84
N LEU A 12 44.59 32.18 9.10
CA LEU A 12 44.04 31.00 9.77
C LEU A 12 42.57 31.16 10.21
N LEU A 13 42.05 32.39 10.23
CA LEU A 13 40.66 32.68 10.60
C LEU A 13 39.68 32.69 9.40
N ALA A 14 40.18 32.45 8.18
CA ALA A 14 39.39 32.53 6.95
C ALA A 14 39.14 31.15 6.27
N SER A 15 39.33 30.03 6.98
CA SER A 15 38.84 28.75 6.47
C SER A 15 37.33 28.64 6.78
N PRO A 16 36.46 28.44 5.78
CA PRO A 16 35.11 28.00 6.08
C PRO A 16 35.24 26.62 6.71
N VAL A 17 34.89 26.52 8.00
CA VAL A 17 34.58 25.23 8.60
C VAL A 17 33.47 24.66 7.74
N ILE A 18 33.82 23.68 6.88
CA ILE A 18 32.84 22.91 6.13
C ILE A 18 32.05 22.18 7.21
N LEU A 19 30.94 22.78 7.59
CA LEU A 19 29.90 22.16 8.37
C LEU A 19 29.40 21.01 7.52
N SER A 20 29.99 19.83 7.67
CA SER A 20 29.35 18.61 7.23
C SER A 20 28.06 18.51 8.04
N ALA A 21 26.94 18.88 7.42
CA ALA A 21 25.65 18.44 7.87
C ALA A 21 25.69 16.91 7.79
N GLN A 22 26.09 16.26 8.89
CA GLN A 22 25.81 14.86 9.07
C GLN A 22 24.29 14.76 9.12
N ALA A 23 23.69 14.40 7.99
CA ALA A 23 22.32 13.91 7.98
C ALA A 23 22.34 12.68 8.90
N THR A 24 21.91 12.87 10.14
CA THR A 24 21.52 11.75 11.00
C THR A 24 20.39 11.06 10.26
N VAL A 25 20.71 10.00 9.53
CA VAL A 25 19.70 9.04 9.11
C VAL A 25 19.11 8.55 10.42
N ALA A 26 17.91 9.00 10.75
CA ALA A 26 17.16 8.41 11.84
C ALA A 26 17.07 6.92 11.46
N GLU A 27 17.78 6.10 12.21
CA GLU A 27 17.67 4.66 12.12
C GLU A 27 16.25 4.37 12.59
N GLU A 28 15.34 4.19 11.62
CA GLU A 28 13.96 3.82 11.88
C GLU A 28 14.04 2.45 12.54
N THR A 29 14.05 2.47 13.88
CA THR A 29 14.04 1.25 14.66
C THR A 29 12.73 0.58 14.31
N ILE A 30 12.79 -0.53 13.57
CA ILE A 30 11.62 -1.35 13.30
C ILE A 30 11.27 -1.96 14.66
N GLU A 31 10.51 -1.21 15.46
CA GLU A 31 9.73 -1.83 16.52
C GLU A 31 8.86 -2.86 15.79
N ALA A 32 9.03 -4.13 16.18
CA ALA A 32 8.22 -5.21 15.68
C ALA A 32 6.79 -4.93 16.13
N ASP A 33 6.07 -4.17 15.32
CA ASP A 33 4.69 -3.83 15.48
C ASP A 33 3.92 -5.17 15.51
N ASP A 34 3.37 -5.53 16.67
CA ASP A 34 2.54 -6.73 16.88
C ASP A 34 1.15 -6.55 16.21
N GLU A 35 1.16 -5.89 15.06
CA GLU A 35 0.00 -5.63 14.23
C GLU A 35 -0.25 -6.83 13.33
N SER A 36 -1.24 -7.63 13.72
CA SER A 36 -1.81 -8.64 12.83
C SER A 36 -2.63 -7.98 11.72
N TYR A 37 -2.59 -8.58 10.53
CA TYR A 37 -3.29 -8.10 9.35
C TYR A 37 -4.20 -9.19 8.78
N GLN A 38 -5.37 -8.78 8.30
CA GLN A 38 -6.21 -9.58 7.42
C GLN A 38 -5.91 -9.21 5.97
N TYR A 39 -6.01 -10.18 5.08
CA TYR A 39 -5.73 -10.01 3.65
C TYR A 39 -6.94 -10.40 2.83
N CYS A 40 -7.09 -9.74 1.68
CA CYS A 40 -8.01 -10.17 0.66
C CYS A 40 -7.40 -10.00 -0.73
N LEU A 41 -7.87 -10.81 -1.68
CA LEU A 41 -7.54 -10.70 -3.08
C LEU A 41 -8.73 -10.09 -3.83
N LEU A 42 -8.50 -8.98 -4.53
CA LEU A 42 -9.42 -8.44 -5.53
C LEU A 42 -9.10 -9.04 -6.90
N ILE A 43 -10.13 -9.54 -7.58
CA ILE A 43 -10.03 -10.09 -8.94
C ILE A 43 -10.89 -9.25 -9.87
N GLY A 44 -10.24 -8.42 -10.67
CA GLY A 44 -10.86 -7.58 -11.69
C GLY A 44 -11.10 -8.32 -12.98
N ARG A 45 -12.35 -8.30 -13.45
CA ARG A 45 -12.77 -8.85 -14.74
C ARG A 45 -13.45 -7.79 -15.60
N PRO A 46 -13.01 -7.57 -16.85
CA PRO A 46 -13.71 -6.72 -17.80
C PRO A 46 -15.12 -7.26 -18.06
N ARG A 47 -16.10 -6.36 -18.22
CA ARG A 47 -17.45 -6.76 -18.64
C ARG A 47 -17.58 -6.67 -20.15
N ALA A 48 -18.21 -7.68 -20.75
CA ALA A 48 -18.52 -7.67 -22.17
C ALA A 48 -19.36 -6.43 -22.53
N PHE A 49 -19.05 -5.82 -23.67
CA PHE A 49 -19.77 -4.68 -24.25
C PHE A 49 -19.79 -3.38 -23.42
N THR A 50 -18.91 -3.24 -22.41
CA THR A 50 -18.79 -1.99 -21.63
C THR A 50 -17.33 -1.73 -21.24
N ASN A 51 -16.99 -0.47 -20.92
CA ASN A 51 -15.68 -0.12 -20.33
C ASN A 51 -15.65 -0.29 -18.80
N LYS A 52 -16.62 -1.00 -18.23
CA LYS A 52 -16.71 -1.23 -16.78
C LYS A 52 -16.04 -2.54 -16.43
N ILE A 53 -15.59 -2.62 -15.18
CA ILE A 53 -15.09 -3.86 -14.59
C ILE A 53 -16.04 -4.33 -13.49
N SER A 54 -16.12 -5.65 -13.31
CA SER A 54 -16.65 -6.25 -12.09
C SER A 54 -15.50 -6.79 -11.24
N VAL A 55 -15.61 -6.66 -9.93
CA VAL A 55 -14.58 -7.11 -8.98
C VAL A 55 -15.16 -8.17 -8.07
N SER A 56 -14.44 -9.28 -7.96
CA SER A 56 -14.66 -10.31 -6.94
C SER A 56 -13.67 -10.16 -5.81
N VAL A 57 -14.07 -10.51 -4.59
CA VAL A 57 -13.20 -10.50 -3.41
C VAL A 57 -13.04 -11.91 -2.87
N ASP A 58 -11.83 -12.22 -2.44
CA ASP A 58 -11.46 -13.48 -1.83
C ASP A 58 -10.77 -13.22 -0.50
N PHE A 59 -11.41 -13.61 0.61
CA PHE A 59 -10.90 -13.47 1.98
C PHE A 59 -10.21 -14.75 2.51
N GLY A 60 -10.01 -15.77 1.66
CA GLY A 60 -9.45 -17.06 2.08
C GLY A 60 -10.43 -18.03 2.73
N GLU A 61 -11.74 -17.74 2.68
CA GLU A 61 -12.79 -18.62 3.21
C GLU A 61 -13.05 -19.86 2.33
N GLU A 62 -13.55 -20.94 2.95
CA GLU A 62 -13.99 -22.16 2.26
C GLU A 62 -15.16 -21.82 1.31
N ARG A 63 -15.07 -22.26 0.06
CA ARG A 63 -15.98 -21.85 -1.01
C ARG A 63 -16.70 -23.01 -1.65
N ALA A 64 -18.02 -22.87 -1.79
CA ALA A 64 -18.79 -23.71 -2.69
C ALA A 64 -18.48 -23.33 -4.15
N PHE A 65 -18.42 -24.32 -5.05
CA PHE A 65 -18.03 -24.15 -6.45
C PHE A 65 -18.86 -23.07 -7.22
N PHE A 66 -20.09 -22.80 -6.78
CA PHE A 66 -21.02 -21.86 -7.45
C PHE A 66 -21.25 -20.56 -6.67
N GLN A 67 -20.45 -20.25 -5.65
CA GLN A 67 -20.63 -19.03 -4.86
C GLN A 67 -20.21 -17.78 -5.64
N ASP A 68 -21.10 -16.79 -5.73
CA ASP A 68 -20.82 -15.51 -6.38
C ASP A 68 -20.15 -14.53 -5.41
N THR A 69 -18.84 -14.34 -5.56
CA THR A 69 -18.00 -13.50 -4.69
C THR A 69 -17.82 -12.06 -5.20
N ARG A 70 -18.63 -11.63 -6.17
CA ARG A 70 -18.57 -10.26 -6.69
C ARG A 70 -19.01 -9.26 -5.63
N LEU A 71 -18.31 -8.12 -5.55
CA LEU A 71 -18.73 -6.98 -4.75
C LEU A 71 -20.15 -6.57 -5.14
N ARG A 72 -20.98 -6.35 -4.12
CA ARG A 72 -22.37 -5.93 -4.27
C ARG A 72 -22.56 -4.57 -3.63
N ASP A 73 -23.46 -3.82 -4.22
CA ASP A 73 -23.95 -2.59 -3.64
C ASP A 73 -24.86 -2.94 -2.44
N GLU A 74 -24.53 -2.41 -1.26
CA GLU A 74 -25.22 -2.78 -0.01
C GLU A 74 -26.70 -2.40 -0.02
N GLN A 75 -27.05 -1.30 -0.68
CA GLN A 75 -28.43 -0.79 -0.70
C GLN A 75 -29.32 -1.60 -1.66
N THR A 76 -28.77 -2.00 -2.80
CA THR A 76 -29.54 -2.66 -3.86
C THR A 76 -29.33 -4.16 -3.96
N GLY A 77 -28.29 -4.70 -3.31
CA GLY A 77 -27.85 -6.10 -3.42
C GLY A 77 -27.30 -6.49 -4.80
N LYS A 78 -27.27 -5.55 -5.77
CA LYS A 78 -26.83 -5.80 -7.13
C LYS A 78 -25.31 -5.83 -7.19
N VAL A 79 -24.77 -6.58 -8.14
CA VAL A 79 -23.33 -6.60 -8.43
C VAL A 79 -22.87 -5.19 -8.77
N LYS A 80 -21.91 -4.68 -8.01
CA LYS A 80 -21.31 -3.37 -8.23
C LYS A 80 -20.36 -3.45 -9.42
N THR A 81 -20.31 -2.37 -10.19
CA THR A 81 -19.38 -2.22 -11.31
C THR A 81 -18.56 -0.97 -11.11
N PHE A 82 -17.30 -1.02 -11.52
CA PHE A 82 -16.33 0.04 -11.33
C PHE A 82 -15.81 0.53 -12.67
N ASN A 83 -15.32 1.77 -12.71
CA ASN A 83 -14.67 2.34 -13.89
C ASN A 83 -13.27 1.77 -14.11
N SER A 84 -12.59 1.37 -13.04
CA SER A 84 -11.23 0.85 -13.07
C SER A 84 -10.92 0.07 -11.79
N MET A 85 -9.79 -0.63 -11.76
CA MET A 85 -9.31 -1.27 -10.52
C MET A 85 -8.98 -0.24 -9.44
N ILE A 86 -8.60 0.98 -9.81
CA ILE A 86 -8.37 2.09 -8.86
C ILE A 86 -9.69 2.54 -8.23
N ASP A 87 -10.77 2.62 -9.01
CA ASP A 87 -12.11 2.92 -8.50
C ASP A 87 -12.55 1.87 -7.47
N ALA A 88 -12.31 0.58 -7.77
CA ALA A 88 -12.54 -0.51 -6.81
C ALA A 88 -11.64 -0.43 -5.57
N LEU A 89 -10.36 -0.07 -5.71
CA LEU A 89 -9.44 0.11 -4.58
C LEU A 89 -9.88 1.27 -3.68
N ASN A 90 -10.31 2.39 -4.27
CA ASN A 90 -10.84 3.52 -3.52
C ASN A 90 -12.09 3.13 -2.74
N PHE A 91 -12.97 2.32 -3.34
CA PHE A 91 -14.13 1.76 -2.65
C PHE A 91 -13.71 0.89 -1.45
N MET A 92 -12.80 -0.07 -1.65
CA MET A 92 -12.29 -0.90 -0.54
C MET A 92 -11.54 -0.06 0.52
N GLY A 93 -10.88 1.01 0.11
CA GLY A 93 -10.17 1.93 0.99
C GLY A 93 -11.08 2.69 1.96
N GLN A 94 -12.36 2.88 1.63
CA GLN A 94 -13.35 3.47 2.56
C GLN A 94 -13.52 2.61 3.81
N ASP A 95 -13.36 1.29 3.67
CA ASP A 95 -13.39 0.34 4.78
C ASP A 95 -12.02 0.07 5.40
N GLY A 96 -11.00 0.87 5.07
CA GLY A 96 -9.66 0.78 5.66
C GLY A 96 -8.75 -0.28 5.06
N TRP A 97 -9.10 -0.85 3.90
CA TRP A 97 -8.19 -1.71 3.15
C TRP A 97 -7.08 -0.90 2.48
N LYS A 98 -5.86 -1.42 2.54
CA LYS A 98 -4.64 -0.82 1.97
C LYS A 98 -4.08 -1.74 0.89
N PHE A 99 -3.64 -1.16 -0.21
CA PHE A 99 -2.96 -1.88 -1.29
C PHE A 99 -1.65 -2.51 -0.79
N VAL A 100 -1.35 -3.73 -1.25
CA VAL A 100 -0.09 -4.45 -0.97
C VAL A 100 0.65 -4.74 -2.26
N GLN A 101 0.01 -5.44 -3.21
CA GLN A 101 0.66 -5.90 -4.43
C GLN A 101 -0.35 -6.09 -5.56
N ALA A 102 0.11 -5.97 -6.81
CA ALA A 102 -0.65 -6.28 -8.02
C ALA A 102 0.09 -7.28 -8.91
N TYR A 103 -0.65 -8.19 -9.54
CA TYR A 103 -0.16 -9.06 -10.60
C TYR A 103 -1.28 -9.39 -11.59
N VAL A 104 -0.92 -10.01 -12.72
CA VAL A 104 -1.87 -10.46 -13.73
C VAL A 104 -1.82 -11.97 -13.80
N VAL A 105 -2.98 -12.60 -13.89
CA VAL A 105 -3.10 -14.04 -14.14
C VAL A 105 -3.70 -14.23 -15.51
N PHE A 106 -3.05 -15.05 -16.33
CA PHE A 106 -3.55 -15.46 -17.65
C PHE A 106 -4.19 -16.83 -17.53
N GLU A 107 -5.50 -16.89 -17.69
CA GLU A 107 -6.29 -18.14 -17.66
C GLU A 107 -7.28 -18.12 -18.82
N ASN A 108 -7.37 -19.23 -19.56
CA ASN A 108 -8.36 -19.41 -20.64
C ASN A 108 -8.39 -18.25 -21.68
N ASN A 109 -7.20 -17.74 -22.06
CA ASN A 109 -7.03 -16.57 -22.95
C ASN A 109 -7.62 -15.25 -22.42
N LEU A 110 -7.94 -15.18 -21.13
CA LEU A 110 -8.35 -13.97 -20.45
C LEU A 110 -7.26 -13.54 -19.46
N SER A 111 -6.97 -12.24 -19.43
CA SER A 111 -6.13 -11.64 -18.39
C SER A 111 -7.02 -11.10 -17.27
N ASN A 112 -6.84 -11.65 -16.07
CA ASN A 112 -7.46 -11.13 -14.86
C ASN A 112 -6.44 -10.28 -14.09
N ILE A 113 -6.89 -9.15 -13.54
CA ILE A 113 -6.04 -8.28 -12.70
C ILE A 113 -6.27 -8.67 -11.24
N HIS A 114 -5.19 -9.02 -10.53
CA HIS A 114 -5.20 -9.55 -9.17
C HIS A 114 -4.48 -8.60 -8.22
N TRP A 115 -5.21 -8.00 -7.27
CA TRP A 115 -4.64 -7.09 -6.27
C TRP A 115 -4.80 -7.64 -4.87
N ILE A 116 -3.70 -7.75 -4.13
CA ILE A 116 -3.70 -8.11 -2.72
C ILE A 116 -3.83 -6.82 -1.92
N LEU A 117 -4.81 -6.81 -1.01
CA LEU A 117 -5.03 -5.74 -0.05
C LEU A 117 -4.88 -6.31 1.36
N ARG A 118 -4.57 -5.43 2.31
CA ARG A 118 -4.54 -5.75 3.74
C ARG A 118 -5.32 -4.72 4.56
N LYS A 119 -5.88 -5.16 5.66
CA LYS A 119 -6.50 -4.31 6.68
C LYS A 119 -5.99 -4.76 8.04
N ARG A 120 -5.78 -3.84 8.98
CA ARG A 120 -5.40 -4.20 10.35
C ARG A 120 -6.45 -5.16 10.91
N ALA A 121 -6.02 -6.30 11.44
CA ALA A 121 -6.93 -7.23 12.07
C ALA A 121 -7.48 -6.61 13.36
N PRO A 122 -8.73 -6.91 13.73
CA PRO A 122 -9.20 -6.61 15.08
C PRO A 122 -8.25 -7.23 16.10
N VAL A 123 -7.93 -6.49 17.16
CA VAL A 123 -7.13 -7.01 18.28
C VAL A 123 -7.81 -8.30 18.76
N PRO A 124 -7.08 -9.44 18.83
CA PRO A 124 -7.65 -10.67 19.38
C PRO A 124 -8.16 -10.36 20.78
N VAL A 125 -9.46 -10.54 21.02
CA VAL A 125 -9.98 -10.47 22.39
C VAL A 125 -9.35 -11.63 23.14
N SER A 126 -8.54 -11.31 24.15
CA SER A 126 -8.02 -12.29 25.11
C SER A 126 -9.17 -13.21 25.52
N LYS A 127 -9.08 -14.49 25.21
CA LYS A 127 -9.95 -15.49 25.82
C LYS A 127 -9.43 -15.73 27.23
N ASP A 128 -9.79 -14.82 28.13
CA ASP A 128 -9.67 -15.03 29.58
C ASP A 128 -10.54 -16.22 30.02
#